data_AF-A0A382DQG5-F1
#
_entry.id   AF-A0A382DQG5-F1
#
_cell.length_a   1.000
_cell.length_b   1.000
_cell.length_c   1.000
_cell.angle_alpha   90.00
_cell.angle_beta   90.00
_cell.angle_gamma   90.00
#
_symmetry.space_group_name_H-M   'P 1'
#
loop_
_entity.id
_entity.type
_entity.pdbx_description
1 polymer ?
#
loop_
_entity_poly.entity_id
_entity_poly.type
_entity_poly.pdbx_seq_one_letter_code
_entity_poly.pdbx_strand_id
1 'polypeptide(L)'
;TPSNDGLDTNETHWVTFAPSDPAVAYVTTHQGVYRSADAGRTWEERSGGLGYESLKGIAVDPRNADVAYVGTHSELNTLHAEHMQEGLHRGEGTYKTVDGGRNWYLTDAAIEESSLIVMSPHPKLPFELWVGASAGRGGFVTTDAGESWLFSATTASHYPMVFAYSHSFPTVQYLTSLMGGVELIRSTDDGRTWESLSSALEQGVSQRTRDSGLLRTDMQWHVHTHGVAVAPTDPNIVYAGTIAEPESREALSLFGAHVFRSTDGGDTFHEVDNGFPTDTSTSINAIIIHPTDPDTVYLMTSHHESDKGIGVYKTTNGAESWFAVNNGLDLETNDLQIDPINPEILYAATATGVYKTTDGGDSWTAKSDGLLDGVVGFPRREQREVYDLAIDPVNPLVLYAAGYLGVYRTTNGGDDWYLVNLDLPVMTQGRRGAFDHDRVLEIDVTGQVVYAIIDAEADDRIAGRPLYQAVLGPLRSMGYTYQVLSEVVEIESTSNISGLVLDTIDEELRFVAAGPSGTVGTTSLNVPSALLEGPFSLLVDGQNTEANSVGQTISFTHDHQGQSNVVIHALPVG
;
A
#
# COMPACT_ATOMS: atom_id res chain seq x y z
N THR A 1 49.39 -17.63 4.86
CA THR A 1 48.56 -18.63 4.15
C THR A 1 47.23 -17.99 3.85
N PRO A 2 46.53 -18.37 2.77
CA PRO A 2 45.14 -17.95 2.55
C PRO A 2 44.29 -18.24 3.80
N SER A 3 43.40 -17.32 4.15
CA SER A 3 42.64 -17.29 5.41
C SER A 3 41.15 -17.45 5.12
N ASN A 4 40.82 -18.44 4.31
CA ASN A 4 39.51 -18.66 3.69
C ASN A 4 38.97 -20.08 3.97
N ASP A 5 39.57 -20.80 4.91
CA ASP A 5 39.07 -22.12 5.30
C ASP A 5 37.69 -21.97 5.96
N GLY A 6 36.67 -22.61 5.40
CA GLY A 6 35.27 -22.47 5.81
C GLY A 6 34.50 -21.29 5.21
N LEU A 7 35.09 -20.49 4.31
CA LEU A 7 34.34 -19.58 3.43
C LEU A 7 34.12 -20.29 2.08
N ASP A 8 32.86 -20.59 1.76
CA ASP A 8 32.45 -21.28 0.53
C ASP A 8 32.13 -20.32 -0.63
N THR A 9 32.20 -19.01 -0.40
CA THR A 9 31.93 -17.96 -1.39
C THR A 9 33.14 -17.06 -1.65
N ASN A 10 33.23 -16.55 -2.88
CA ASN A 10 34.18 -15.52 -3.31
C ASN A 10 33.59 -14.10 -3.28
N GLU A 11 32.31 -13.95 -2.94
CA GLU A 11 31.54 -12.71 -3.00
C GLU A 11 31.44 -12.06 -1.62
N THR A 12 32.61 -11.72 -1.07
CA THR A 12 32.73 -11.12 0.27
C THR A 12 32.60 -9.59 0.20
N HIS A 13 31.89 -8.99 1.16
CA HIS A 13 31.65 -7.56 1.21
C HIS A 13 32.47 -6.86 2.29
N TRP A 14 32.25 -7.21 3.56
CA TRP A 14 32.83 -6.48 4.69
C TRP A 14 33.30 -7.39 5.81
N VAL A 15 34.54 -7.22 6.26
CA VAL A 15 35.13 -7.92 7.41
C VAL A 15 35.22 -6.98 8.60
N THR A 16 34.80 -7.41 9.78
CA THR A 16 34.90 -6.65 11.03
C THR A 16 35.38 -7.53 12.18
N PHE A 17 36.46 -7.10 12.83
CA PHE A 17 36.93 -7.72 14.07
C PHE A 17 36.17 -7.17 15.27
N ALA A 18 35.84 -8.03 16.23
CA ALA A 18 35.15 -7.62 17.44
C ALA A 18 36.11 -6.79 18.33
N PRO A 19 35.73 -5.57 18.75
CA PRO A 19 36.60 -4.76 19.61
C PRO A 19 36.86 -5.38 20.99
N SER A 20 35.91 -6.18 21.49
CA SER A 20 36.02 -6.86 22.79
C SER A 20 36.88 -8.13 22.75
N ASP A 21 37.09 -8.73 21.57
CA ASP A 21 37.86 -9.95 21.40
C ASP A 21 38.54 -10.00 20.02
N PRO A 22 39.87 -9.79 19.95
CA PRO A 22 40.60 -9.77 18.68
C PRO A 22 40.69 -11.14 17.99
N ALA A 23 40.29 -12.24 18.64
CA ALA A 23 40.17 -13.54 18.00
C ALA A 23 38.86 -13.66 17.19
N VAL A 24 37.85 -12.85 17.50
CA VAL A 24 36.55 -12.89 16.82
C VAL A 24 36.51 -11.91 15.66
N ALA A 25 36.07 -12.40 14.51
CA ALA A 25 35.79 -11.58 13.34
C ALA A 25 34.53 -12.07 12.65
N TYR A 26 33.83 -11.16 11.99
CA TYR A 26 32.71 -11.48 11.11
C TYR A 26 33.02 -11.05 9.68
N VAL A 27 32.47 -11.75 8.71
CA VAL A 27 32.44 -11.33 7.31
C VAL A 27 31.01 -11.45 6.77
N THR A 28 30.59 -10.43 6.03
CA THR A 28 29.32 -10.40 5.30
C THR A 28 29.56 -10.72 3.84
N THR A 29 28.63 -11.43 3.20
CA THR A 29 28.72 -11.91 1.81
C THR A 29 27.37 -11.78 1.10
N HIS A 30 27.31 -12.15 -0.17
CA HIS A 30 26.04 -12.32 -0.89
C HIS A 30 25.19 -13.49 -0.35
N GLN A 31 25.82 -14.46 0.33
CA GLN A 31 25.19 -15.67 0.88
C GLN A 31 25.27 -15.72 2.42
N GLY A 32 25.13 -14.56 3.08
CA GLY A 32 24.97 -14.48 4.52
C GLY A 32 26.19 -14.00 5.31
N VAL A 33 26.26 -14.41 6.58
CA VAL A 33 27.29 -13.97 7.53
C VAL A 33 28.13 -15.16 7.95
N TYR A 34 29.44 -14.96 8.03
CA TYR A 34 30.37 -15.93 8.61
C TYR A 34 31.07 -15.32 9.81
N ARG A 35 31.41 -16.16 10.78
CA ARG A 35 32.16 -15.78 11.98
C ARG A 35 33.39 -16.64 12.16
N SER A 36 34.52 -16.00 12.40
CA SER A 36 35.76 -16.59 12.86
C SER A 36 35.86 -16.49 14.39
N ALA A 37 36.49 -17.48 15.02
CA ALA A 37 36.90 -17.45 16.43
C ALA A 37 38.43 -17.54 16.64
N ASP A 38 39.22 -17.50 15.56
CA ASP A 38 40.67 -17.74 15.60
C ASP A 38 41.49 -16.67 14.84
N ALA A 39 41.00 -15.44 14.84
CA ALA A 39 41.55 -14.27 14.15
C ALA A 39 41.56 -14.38 12.61
N GLY A 40 40.53 -15.02 12.06
CA GLY A 40 40.22 -15.09 10.64
C GLY A 40 40.85 -16.29 9.92
N ARG A 41 41.43 -17.26 10.65
CA ARG A 41 42.07 -18.43 10.03
C ARG A 41 41.03 -19.43 9.54
N THR A 42 39.95 -19.60 10.29
CA THR A 42 38.79 -20.45 9.95
C THR A 42 37.49 -19.68 10.14
N TRP A 43 36.49 -20.03 9.34
CA TRP A 43 35.18 -19.39 9.30
C TRP A 43 34.05 -20.41 9.42
N GLU A 44 33.00 -20.06 10.14
CA GLU A 44 31.74 -20.81 10.23
C GLU A 44 30.59 -19.93 9.76
N GLU A 45 29.68 -20.50 8.99
CA GLU A 45 28.42 -19.84 8.61
C GLU A 45 27.57 -19.54 9.86
N ARG A 46 26.98 -18.35 9.87
CA ARG A 46 26.23 -17.73 10.96
C ARG A 46 25.08 -16.89 10.39
N SER A 47 24.25 -17.51 9.55
CA SER A 47 23.14 -16.84 8.84
C SER A 47 21.76 -17.19 9.38
N GLY A 48 21.66 -18.04 10.42
CA GLY A 48 20.39 -18.54 10.91
C GLY A 48 19.40 -17.43 11.30
N GLY A 49 18.18 -17.49 10.80
CA GLY A 49 17.12 -16.49 11.08
C GLY A 49 17.15 -15.24 10.19
N LEU A 50 18.13 -15.09 9.30
CA LEU A 50 18.07 -14.07 8.25
C LEU A 50 17.00 -14.46 7.22
N GLY A 51 16.06 -13.55 6.95
CA GLY A 51 15.08 -13.74 5.87
C GLY A 51 15.63 -13.39 4.49
N TYR A 52 16.74 -12.64 4.43
CA TYR A 52 17.47 -12.32 3.20
C TYR A 52 18.98 -12.29 3.47
N GLU A 53 19.76 -12.96 2.63
CA GLU A 53 21.16 -13.29 2.94
C GLU A 53 22.21 -12.38 2.27
N SER A 54 21.81 -11.51 1.33
CA SER A 54 22.74 -10.53 0.76
C SER A 54 22.92 -9.36 1.73
N LEU A 55 24.15 -9.17 2.22
CA LEU A 55 24.45 -8.25 3.32
C LEU A 55 25.73 -7.47 3.04
N LYS A 56 25.72 -6.15 3.23
CA LYS A 56 26.90 -5.31 2.94
C LYS A 56 27.62 -4.80 4.18
N GLY A 57 26.88 -4.55 5.26
CA GLY A 57 27.39 -3.91 6.47
C GLY A 57 27.20 -4.78 7.70
N ILE A 58 28.16 -4.72 8.62
CA ILE A 58 28.05 -5.32 9.95
C ILE A 58 28.65 -4.41 11.02
N ALA A 59 28.00 -4.32 12.17
CA ALA A 59 28.48 -3.63 13.36
C ALA A 59 28.47 -4.59 14.56
N VAL A 60 29.59 -4.69 15.29
CA VAL A 60 29.74 -5.57 16.47
C VAL A 60 29.79 -4.72 17.73
N ASP A 61 29.05 -5.10 18.79
CA ASP A 61 29.05 -4.37 20.06
C ASP A 61 30.49 -4.35 20.63
N PRO A 62 31.02 -3.16 21.00
CA PRO A 62 32.40 -3.05 21.46
C PRO A 62 32.68 -3.74 22.81
N ARG A 63 31.64 -4.20 23.53
CA ARG A 63 31.73 -4.84 24.83
C ARG A 63 31.46 -6.34 24.78
N ASN A 64 30.84 -6.83 23.70
CA ASN A 64 30.46 -8.23 23.58
C ASN A 64 30.49 -8.67 22.11
N ALA A 65 31.41 -9.60 21.79
CA ALA A 65 31.62 -10.11 20.45
C ALA A 65 30.44 -10.95 19.90
N ASP A 66 29.50 -11.36 20.75
CA ASP A 66 28.32 -12.14 20.34
C ASP A 66 27.10 -11.26 20.00
N VAL A 67 27.18 -9.95 20.24
CA VAL A 67 26.14 -8.99 19.85
C VAL A 67 26.58 -8.26 18.59
N ALA A 68 25.81 -8.40 17.52
CA ALA A 68 26.08 -7.73 16.24
C ALA A 68 24.79 -7.33 15.52
N TYR A 69 24.92 -6.39 14.60
CA TYR A 69 23.86 -5.88 13.75
C TYR A 69 24.30 -5.95 12.29
N VAL A 70 23.42 -6.38 11.39
CA VAL A 70 23.64 -6.41 9.94
C VAL A 70 22.48 -5.74 9.22
N GLY A 71 22.77 -5.13 8.09
CA GLY A 71 21.75 -4.63 7.16
C GLY A 71 21.78 -5.44 5.88
N THR A 72 20.61 -5.86 5.42
CA THR A 72 20.46 -6.50 4.10
C THR A 72 20.68 -5.47 3.00
N HIS A 73 21.10 -5.95 1.83
CA HIS A 73 21.42 -5.12 0.68
C HIS A 73 20.80 -5.72 -0.58
N SER A 74 20.11 -4.87 -1.34
CA SER A 74 19.74 -5.16 -2.72
C SER A 74 20.45 -4.23 -3.70
N GLU A 75 20.93 -4.79 -4.80
CA GLU A 75 21.54 -4.06 -5.91
C GLU A 75 20.46 -3.63 -6.92
N LEU A 76 19.87 -2.47 -6.67
CA LEU A 76 18.88 -1.86 -7.55
C LEU A 76 19.54 -1.23 -8.78
N ASN A 77 18.98 -1.46 -9.98
CA ASN A 77 19.39 -0.78 -11.22
C ASN A 77 20.91 -0.87 -11.52
N THR A 78 21.52 -2.02 -11.26
CA THR A 78 22.96 -2.27 -11.47
C THR A 78 23.27 -2.75 -12.90
N LEU A 79 24.51 -2.57 -13.36
CA LEU A 79 25.00 -3.16 -14.62
C LEU A 79 25.36 -4.65 -14.48
N HIS A 80 25.33 -5.19 -13.25
CA HIS A 80 25.54 -6.60 -12.95
C HIS A 80 24.24 -7.39 -13.14
N ALA A 81 23.98 -7.85 -14.37
CA ALA A 81 22.71 -8.51 -14.73
C ALA A 81 22.38 -9.76 -13.89
N GLU A 82 23.39 -10.44 -13.35
CA GLU A 82 23.24 -11.60 -12.46
C GLU A 82 22.81 -11.22 -11.03
N HIS A 83 22.96 -9.95 -10.64
CA HIS A 83 22.62 -9.42 -9.32
C HIS A 83 21.58 -8.30 -9.36
N MET A 84 21.04 -7.99 -10.55
CA MET A 84 19.92 -7.06 -10.69
C MET A 84 18.69 -7.68 -10.01
N GLN A 85 18.31 -7.09 -8.88
CA GLN A 85 17.14 -7.50 -8.12
C GLN A 85 16.13 -6.35 -8.17
N GLU A 86 15.24 -6.37 -9.16
CA GLU A 86 13.99 -5.61 -9.10
C GLU A 86 13.00 -6.49 -8.34
N GLY A 87 12.39 -6.01 -7.25
CA GLY A 87 11.52 -6.89 -6.50
C GLY A 87 10.88 -6.39 -5.23
N LEU A 88 9.86 -7.16 -4.84
CA LEU A 88 9.43 -7.35 -3.47
C LEU A 88 10.31 -8.41 -2.82
N HIS A 89 11.04 -8.03 -1.77
CA HIS A 89 11.90 -8.96 -1.05
C HIS A 89 11.35 -9.26 0.35
N ARG A 90 11.23 -10.55 0.66
CA ARG A 90 10.86 -11.03 1.99
C ARG A 90 12.09 -11.03 2.88
N GLY A 91 11.94 -10.47 4.08
CA GLY A 91 13.00 -10.52 5.10
C GLY A 91 14.20 -9.60 4.83
N GLU A 92 14.04 -8.54 4.05
CA GLU A 92 15.01 -7.45 4.06
C GLU A 92 14.85 -6.60 5.32
N GLY A 93 15.95 -5.99 5.77
CA GLY A 93 15.95 -5.07 6.90
C GLY A 93 17.24 -5.08 7.70
N THR A 94 17.15 -4.57 8.92
CA THR A 94 18.24 -4.55 9.89
C THR A 94 18.05 -5.69 10.89
N TYR A 95 19.00 -6.59 10.96
CA TYR A 95 18.96 -7.72 11.87
C TYR A 95 19.90 -7.54 13.05
N LYS A 96 19.52 -8.10 14.19
CA LYS A 96 20.35 -8.19 15.39
C LYS A 96 20.54 -9.64 15.81
N THR A 97 21.74 -9.95 16.23
CA THR A 97 22.06 -11.18 16.97
C THR A 97 22.55 -10.86 18.38
N VAL A 98 22.34 -11.79 19.30
CA VAL A 98 22.90 -11.77 20.67
C VAL A 98 23.66 -13.05 21.01
N ASP A 99 23.79 -13.97 20.05
CA ASP A 99 24.39 -15.29 20.22
C ASP A 99 25.50 -15.59 19.19
N GLY A 100 26.09 -14.53 18.64
CA GLY A 100 27.19 -14.59 17.70
C GLY A 100 26.78 -14.97 16.28
N GLY A 101 25.57 -14.61 15.88
CA GLY A 101 25.00 -14.87 14.55
C GLY A 101 24.47 -16.28 14.38
N ARG A 102 24.22 -17.03 15.46
CA ARG A 102 23.51 -18.31 15.34
C ARG A 102 22.05 -18.08 15.03
N ASN A 103 21.47 -17.04 15.63
CA ASN A 103 20.14 -16.54 15.32
C ASN A 103 20.18 -15.02 15.13
N TRP A 104 19.61 -14.57 14.03
CA TRP A 104 19.35 -13.19 13.69
C TRP A 104 17.86 -12.91 13.83
N TYR A 105 17.54 -11.76 14.39
CA TYR A 105 16.18 -11.28 14.56
C TYR A 105 16.06 -9.96 13.82
N LEU A 106 15.08 -9.86 12.92
CA LEU A 106 14.72 -8.61 12.28
C LEU A 106 14.39 -7.59 13.39
N THR A 107 14.98 -6.40 13.32
CA THR A 107 14.79 -5.36 14.34
C THR A 107 13.78 -4.30 13.95
N ASP A 108 13.38 -4.34 12.69
CA ASP A 108 12.46 -3.48 11.99
C ASP A 108 11.09 -4.16 11.85
N ALA A 109 10.28 -4.02 12.90
CA ALA A 109 8.86 -4.36 12.89
C ALA A 109 7.98 -3.22 12.31
N ALA A 110 8.59 -2.15 11.79
CA ALA A 110 7.90 -0.96 11.31
C ALA A 110 8.61 -0.36 10.09
N ILE A 111 7.93 0.53 9.37
CA ILE A 111 8.51 1.28 8.26
C ILE A 111 9.38 2.42 8.84
N GLU A 112 10.70 2.34 8.65
CA GLU A 112 11.63 3.42 8.99
C GLU A 112 11.87 4.34 7.77
N GLU A 113 10.97 5.30 7.53
CA GLU A 113 11.06 6.26 6.43
C GLU A 113 10.78 7.71 6.88
N SER A 114 11.26 8.68 6.11
CA SER A 114 11.23 10.10 6.51
C SER A 114 9.84 10.72 6.56
N SER A 115 8.83 10.11 5.90
CA SER A 115 7.41 10.49 6.00
C SER A 115 6.57 9.54 5.14
N LEU A 116 5.54 8.90 5.71
CA LEU A 116 4.52 8.19 4.93
C LEU A 116 3.49 9.21 4.41
N ILE A 117 3.16 9.16 3.12
CA ILE A 117 2.33 10.18 2.45
C ILE A 117 1.17 9.62 1.64
N VAL A 118 1.19 8.33 1.33
CA VAL A 118 0.09 7.67 0.63
C VAL A 118 -0.06 6.27 1.19
N MET A 119 -1.30 5.83 1.34
CA MET A 119 -1.62 4.43 1.53
C MET A 119 -2.80 4.03 0.66
N SER A 120 -2.93 2.75 0.34
CA SER A 120 -4.10 2.21 -0.35
C SER A 120 -4.27 0.72 -0.05
N PRO A 121 -5.41 0.31 0.54
CA PRO A 121 -5.69 -1.10 0.77
C PRO A 121 -6.01 -1.81 -0.55
N HIS A 122 -5.74 -3.11 -0.62
CA HIS A 122 -6.15 -3.91 -1.77
C HIS A 122 -7.69 -4.00 -1.82
N PRO A 123 -8.35 -3.82 -2.98
CA PRO A 123 -9.82 -3.77 -3.07
C PRO A 123 -10.51 -5.13 -2.85
N LYS A 124 -9.75 -6.22 -2.74
CA LYS A 124 -10.26 -7.61 -2.66
C LYS A 124 -9.53 -8.52 -1.66
N LEU A 125 -8.37 -8.13 -1.16
CA LEU A 125 -7.54 -8.98 -0.31
C LEU A 125 -7.53 -8.38 1.09
N PRO A 126 -7.93 -9.13 2.13
CA PRO A 126 -7.96 -8.61 3.49
C PRO A 126 -6.54 -8.33 3.96
N PHE A 127 -6.36 -7.32 4.81
CA PHE A 127 -5.09 -7.00 5.46
C PHE A 127 -3.93 -6.61 4.53
N GLU A 128 -4.16 -6.55 3.21
CA GLU A 128 -3.18 -6.05 2.26
C GLU A 128 -3.29 -4.53 2.15
N LEU A 129 -2.19 -3.85 2.45
CA LEU A 129 -2.07 -2.39 2.40
C LEU A 129 -0.72 -2.02 1.80
N TRP A 130 -0.75 -1.20 0.75
CA TRP A 130 0.44 -0.55 0.22
C TRP A 130 0.59 0.85 0.79
N VAL A 131 1.85 1.24 1.05
CA VAL A 131 2.22 2.55 1.59
C VAL A 131 3.42 3.09 0.83
N GLY A 132 3.40 4.39 0.53
CA GLY A 132 4.49 5.13 -0.09
C GLY A 132 5.03 6.22 0.84
N ALA A 133 6.35 6.42 0.80
CA ALA A 133 7.03 7.43 1.59
C ALA A 133 7.56 8.59 0.72
N SER A 134 7.49 9.81 1.23
CA SER A 134 8.07 10.99 0.60
C SER A 134 9.59 10.87 0.54
N ALA A 135 10.16 11.05 -0.66
CA ALA A 135 11.59 10.86 -0.92
C ALA A 135 12.15 9.56 -0.32
N GLY A 136 11.33 8.52 -0.26
CA GLY A 136 11.66 7.25 0.35
C GLY A 136 12.38 6.31 -0.61
N ARG A 137 12.59 5.08 -0.16
CA ARG A 137 13.29 4.04 -0.95
C ARG A 137 12.40 3.28 -1.94
N GLY A 138 11.07 3.33 -1.77
CA GLY A 138 10.16 2.49 -2.54
C GLY A 138 8.75 2.46 -1.96
N GLY A 139 7.95 1.50 -2.40
CA GLY A 139 6.68 1.12 -1.80
C GLY A 139 6.87 0.05 -0.73
N PHE A 140 5.97 0.02 0.26
CA PHE A 140 5.92 -0.98 1.31
C PHE A 140 4.57 -1.66 1.29
N VAL A 141 4.53 -2.98 1.45
CA VAL A 141 3.28 -3.75 1.52
C VAL A 141 3.25 -4.69 2.70
N THR A 142 2.13 -4.69 3.41
CA THR A 142 1.80 -5.70 4.42
C THR A 142 0.70 -6.61 3.88
N THR A 143 0.62 -7.84 4.38
CA THR A 143 -0.51 -8.79 4.13
C THR A 143 -1.11 -9.32 5.43
N ASP A 144 -0.62 -8.83 6.56
CA ASP A 144 -0.95 -9.26 7.91
C ASP A 144 -1.37 -8.07 8.79
N ALA A 145 -1.86 -6.99 8.15
CA ALA A 145 -2.30 -5.77 8.81
C ALA A 145 -1.18 -5.18 9.65
N GLY A 146 -0.10 -4.77 8.98
CA GLY A 146 0.98 -3.97 9.54
C GLY A 146 1.93 -4.69 10.48
N GLU A 147 1.75 -6.00 10.74
CA GLU A 147 2.65 -6.79 11.59
C GLU A 147 4.01 -7.01 10.94
N SER A 148 4.04 -7.18 9.61
CA SER A 148 5.25 -7.22 8.81
C SER A 148 5.09 -6.48 7.49
N TRP A 149 6.22 -6.04 6.95
CA TRP A 149 6.29 -5.23 5.74
C TRP A 149 7.29 -5.82 4.76
N LEU A 150 6.87 -5.92 3.50
CA LEU A 150 7.73 -6.19 2.36
C LEU A 150 8.08 -4.87 1.69
N PHE A 151 9.31 -4.78 1.19
CA PHE A 151 9.81 -3.61 0.48
C PHE A 151 9.81 -3.88 -1.03
N SER A 152 9.20 -2.96 -1.79
CA SER A 152 9.18 -2.93 -3.25
C SER A 152 9.95 -1.71 -3.75
N ALA A 153 11.10 -1.97 -4.36
CA ALA A 153 11.90 -0.90 -4.93
C ALA A 153 11.21 -0.29 -6.16
N THR A 154 11.11 1.04 -6.19
CA THR A 154 10.58 1.76 -7.35
C THR A 154 11.17 3.15 -7.46
N THR A 155 11.34 3.62 -8.69
CA THR A 155 11.79 4.98 -9.01
C THR A 155 10.72 6.04 -8.71
N ALA A 156 9.43 5.66 -8.66
CA ALA A 156 8.34 6.54 -8.24
C ALA A 156 8.39 6.91 -6.75
N SER A 157 9.34 6.38 -5.98
CA SER A 157 9.51 6.68 -4.55
C SER A 157 9.87 8.14 -4.26
N HIS A 158 10.31 8.89 -5.28
CA HIS A 158 10.47 10.33 -5.17
C HIS A 158 9.11 11.03 -5.32
N TYR A 159 8.38 11.08 -4.18
CA TYR A 159 7.01 11.59 -4.03
C TYR A 159 5.94 10.75 -4.75
N PRO A 160 5.64 9.53 -4.24
CA PRO A 160 4.48 8.77 -4.67
C PRO A 160 3.17 9.47 -4.28
N MET A 161 2.17 9.49 -5.16
CA MET A 161 0.91 10.20 -4.93
C MET A 161 -0.27 9.26 -4.69
N VAL A 162 -0.60 8.39 -5.66
CA VAL A 162 -1.78 7.52 -5.58
C VAL A 162 -1.45 6.11 -6.06
N PHE A 163 -1.70 5.11 -5.21
CA PHE A 163 -1.79 3.71 -5.62
C PHE A 163 -3.21 3.41 -6.12
N ALA A 164 -3.30 2.65 -7.21
CA ALA A 164 -4.55 2.10 -7.72
C ALA A 164 -4.37 0.65 -8.17
N TYR A 165 -5.43 -0.14 -8.00
CA TYR A 165 -5.46 -1.56 -8.35
C TYR A 165 -6.49 -1.82 -9.43
N SER A 166 -6.17 -2.73 -10.34
CA SER A 166 -7.23 -3.44 -11.04
C SER A 166 -7.99 -4.35 -10.07
N HIS A 167 -9.25 -4.61 -10.37
CA HIS A 167 -10.09 -5.47 -9.53
C HIS A 167 -10.06 -6.95 -10.01
N SER A 168 -9.30 -7.27 -11.06
CA SER A 168 -9.12 -8.64 -11.57
C SER A 168 -8.00 -9.38 -10.83
N PHE A 169 -8.00 -10.71 -10.88
CA PHE A 169 -6.84 -11.52 -10.49
C PHE A 169 -6.20 -12.17 -11.75
N PRO A 170 -4.86 -12.11 -11.94
CA PRO A 170 -3.90 -11.35 -11.12
C PRO A 170 -4.15 -9.83 -11.18
N THR A 171 -3.82 -9.17 -10.08
CA THR A 171 -4.01 -7.72 -9.94
C THR A 171 -2.92 -6.97 -10.68
N VAL A 172 -3.30 -5.88 -11.35
CA VAL A 172 -2.38 -4.91 -11.93
C VAL A 172 -2.38 -3.69 -11.01
N GLN A 173 -1.18 -3.20 -10.67
CA GLN A 173 -1.01 -2.05 -9.78
C GLN A 173 -0.52 -0.86 -10.59
N TYR A 174 -0.98 0.33 -10.22
CA TYR A 174 -0.52 1.60 -10.77
C TYR A 174 -0.08 2.50 -9.63
N LEU A 175 0.98 3.26 -9.85
CA LEU A 175 1.45 4.27 -8.92
C LEU A 175 1.79 5.55 -9.69
N THR A 176 1.28 6.68 -9.21
CA THR A 176 1.65 8.01 -9.72
C THR A 176 2.76 8.63 -8.89
N SER A 177 3.58 9.49 -9.50
CA SER A 177 4.63 10.23 -8.81
C SER A 177 4.93 11.59 -9.42
N LEU A 178 5.64 12.44 -8.68
CA LEU A 178 6.17 13.72 -9.17
C LEU A 178 7.46 13.57 -9.99
N MET A 179 8.09 12.39 -10.03
CA MET A 179 9.39 12.25 -10.65
C MET A 179 9.31 12.19 -12.19
N GLY A 180 10.09 13.07 -12.83
CA GLY A 180 10.22 13.13 -14.29
C GLY A 180 10.56 11.79 -14.93
N GLY A 181 9.76 11.36 -15.90
CA GLY A 181 9.89 10.10 -16.63
C GLY A 181 9.29 8.87 -15.93
N VAL A 182 8.75 9.01 -14.72
CA VAL A 182 8.07 7.94 -13.95
C VAL A 182 6.79 8.46 -13.27
N GLU A 183 6.15 9.46 -13.90
CA GLU A 183 4.93 10.11 -13.43
C GLU A 183 3.76 9.16 -13.24
N LEU A 184 3.72 8.09 -14.03
CA LEU A 184 2.80 6.97 -13.88
C LEU A 184 3.57 5.68 -14.19
N ILE A 185 3.55 4.75 -13.25
CA ILE A 185 4.16 3.43 -13.41
C ILE A 185 3.11 2.33 -13.19
N ARG A 186 3.38 1.14 -13.72
CA ARG A 186 2.53 -0.05 -13.62
C ARG A 186 3.32 -1.26 -13.16
N SER A 187 2.71 -2.13 -12.37
CA SER A 187 3.23 -3.46 -12.04
C SER A 187 2.18 -4.52 -12.37
N THR A 188 2.63 -5.65 -12.92
CA THR A 188 1.79 -6.80 -13.29
C THR A 188 2.19 -8.08 -12.52
N ASP A 189 3.09 -7.95 -11.55
CA ASP A 189 3.71 -9.06 -10.81
C ASP A 189 3.72 -8.80 -9.29
N ASP A 190 2.63 -8.22 -8.80
CA ASP A 190 2.38 -7.82 -7.42
C ASP A 190 3.33 -6.74 -6.88
N GLY A 191 3.91 -5.89 -7.73
CA GLY A 191 4.85 -4.86 -7.31
C GLY A 191 6.28 -5.36 -7.20
N ARG A 192 6.64 -6.46 -7.86
CA ARG A 192 8.05 -6.89 -7.95
C ARG A 192 8.81 -6.04 -8.96
N THR A 193 8.24 -5.81 -10.14
CA THR A 193 8.79 -4.93 -11.15
C THR A 193 7.81 -3.82 -11.51
N TRP A 194 8.34 -2.69 -11.96
CA TRP A 194 7.57 -1.50 -12.29
C TRP A 194 8.00 -0.92 -13.64
N GLU A 195 7.05 -0.80 -14.57
CA GLU A 195 7.27 -0.17 -15.88
C GLU A 195 6.74 1.26 -15.91
N SER A 196 7.43 2.17 -16.59
CA SER A 196 6.97 3.55 -16.78
C SER A 196 5.98 3.67 -17.95
N LEU A 197 4.85 4.32 -17.69
CA LEU A 197 3.80 4.65 -18.65
C LEU A 197 3.86 6.12 -19.12
N SER A 198 4.86 6.88 -18.69
CA SER A 198 4.96 8.32 -18.99
C SER A 198 4.96 8.65 -20.48
N SER A 199 5.61 7.83 -21.30
CA SER A 199 5.64 8.03 -22.75
C SER A 199 4.28 7.83 -23.41
N ALA A 200 3.42 6.99 -22.83
CA ALA A 200 2.06 6.77 -23.31
C ALA A 200 1.17 7.99 -23.00
N LEU A 201 1.33 8.60 -21.83
CA LEU A 201 0.69 9.88 -21.48
C LEU A 201 1.11 11.02 -22.41
N GLU A 202 2.42 11.17 -22.67
CA GLU A 202 2.95 12.19 -23.58
C GLU A 202 2.36 12.09 -24.99
N GLN A 203 2.27 10.86 -25.51
CA GLN A 203 1.68 10.57 -26.82
C GLN A 203 0.18 10.83 -26.85
N GLY A 204 -0.50 10.63 -25.71
CA GLY A 204 -1.93 10.83 -25.55
C GLY A 204 -2.40 12.28 -25.55
N VAL A 205 -1.50 13.26 -25.39
CA VAL A 205 -1.86 14.69 -25.42
C VAL A 205 -2.48 15.05 -26.77
N SER A 206 -3.70 15.58 -26.72
CA SER A 206 -4.52 15.93 -27.88
C SER A 206 -3.92 17.05 -28.71
N GLN A 207 -4.32 17.11 -29.99
CA GLN A 207 -3.94 18.22 -30.85
C GLN A 207 -4.48 19.56 -30.34
N ARG A 208 -5.67 19.56 -29.72
CA ARG A 208 -6.30 20.75 -29.13
C ARG A 208 -5.39 21.40 -28.08
N THR A 209 -4.83 20.58 -27.19
CA THR A 209 -3.91 21.02 -26.12
C THR A 209 -2.55 21.45 -26.67
N ARG A 210 -2.05 20.78 -27.72
CA ARG A 210 -0.83 21.20 -28.42
C ARG A 210 -1.00 22.56 -29.11
N ASP A 211 -2.16 22.79 -29.73
CA ASP A 211 -2.47 24.03 -30.46
C ASP A 211 -2.80 25.21 -29.53
N SER A 212 -3.23 24.94 -28.29
CA SER A 212 -3.58 25.98 -27.31
C SER A 212 -2.37 26.61 -26.62
N GLY A 213 -1.18 26.02 -26.76
CA GLY A 213 0.05 26.46 -26.08
C GLY A 213 0.16 25.99 -24.63
N LEU A 214 -0.70 25.06 -24.19
CA LEU A 214 -0.62 24.45 -22.86
C LEU A 214 0.51 23.42 -22.74
N LEU A 215 0.99 22.86 -23.86
CA LEU A 215 2.16 21.97 -23.90
C LEU A 215 3.43 22.73 -24.34
N ARG A 216 4.48 22.66 -23.53
CA ARG A 216 5.83 23.15 -23.85
C ARG A 216 6.66 22.08 -24.52
N THR A 217 6.70 22.13 -25.84
CA THR A 217 7.44 21.15 -26.67
C THR A 217 8.96 21.37 -26.69
N ASP A 218 9.46 22.43 -26.07
CA ASP A 218 10.88 22.73 -25.90
C ASP A 218 11.48 22.10 -24.63
N MET A 219 10.67 21.41 -23.85
CA MET A 219 11.05 20.73 -22.62
C MET A 219 10.88 19.22 -22.74
N GLN A 220 11.65 18.48 -21.94
CA GLN A 220 11.41 17.06 -21.74
C GLN A 220 10.02 16.87 -21.11
N TRP A 221 9.34 15.79 -21.47
CA TRP A 221 8.12 15.39 -20.80
C TRP A 221 8.35 15.30 -19.30
N HIS A 222 7.59 16.12 -18.60
CA HIS A 222 7.58 16.21 -17.16
C HIS A 222 6.24 16.81 -16.76
N VAL A 223 5.40 16.01 -16.11
CA VAL A 223 4.09 16.42 -15.65
C VAL A 223 3.92 15.96 -14.21
N HIS A 224 2.99 16.57 -13.49
CA HIS A 224 2.59 16.02 -12.20
C HIS A 224 1.28 15.27 -12.44
N THR A 225 1.37 13.93 -12.52
CA THR A 225 0.21 13.05 -12.52
C THR A 225 -0.11 12.74 -11.06
N HIS A 226 -1.30 13.09 -10.58
CA HIS A 226 -1.68 12.85 -9.20
C HIS A 226 -2.74 11.75 -9.15
N GLY A 227 -3.95 12.03 -9.65
CA GLY A 227 -5.04 11.06 -9.68
C GLY A 227 -4.79 9.91 -10.64
N VAL A 228 -5.04 8.67 -10.18
CA VAL A 228 -5.16 7.48 -11.02
C VAL A 228 -6.30 6.61 -10.51
N ALA A 229 -7.04 5.98 -11.42
CA ALA A 229 -8.08 5.02 -11.09
C ALA A 229 -8.22 3.95 -12.19
N VAL A 230 -8.55 2.73 -11.79
CA VAL A 230 -8.83 1.61 -12.70
C VAL A 230 -10.29 1.21 -12.53
N ALA A 231 -11.00 0.95 -13.62
CA ALA A 231 -12.42 0.64 -13.54
C ALA A 231 -12.64 -0.72 -12.83
N PRO A 232 -13.54 -0.79 -11.82
CA PRO A 232 -13.80 -2.04 -11.08
C PRO A 232 -14.30 -3.20 -11.94
N THR A 233 -14.96 -2.91 -13.07
CA THR A 233 -15.54 -3.91 -13.98
C THR A 233 -14.66 -4.27 -15.16
N ASP A 234 -13.65 -3.46 -15.49
CA ASP A 234 -12.78 -3.68 -16.64
C ASP A 234 -11.36 -3.16 -16.36
N PRO A 235 -10.37 -4.06 -16.13
CA PRO A 235 -9.01 -3.66 -15.80
C PRO A 235 -8.30 -2.91 -16.94
N ASN A 236 -8.85 -2.92 -18.16
CA ASN A 236 -8.27 -2.18 -19.28
C ASN A 236 -8.61 -0.68 -19.24
N ILE A 237 -9.64 -0.29 -18.49
CA ILE A 237 -10.06 1.11 -18.40
C ILE A 237 -9.32 1.76 -17.24
N VAL A 238 -8.35 2.61 -17.57
CA VAL A 238 -7.53 3.36 -16.61
C VAL A 238 -7.66 4.84 -16.88
N TYR A 239 -7.88 5.62 -15.84
CA TYR A 239 -7.88 7.08 -15.89
C TYR A 239 -6.67 7.63 -15.14
N ALA A 240 -6.08 8.70 -15.67
CA ALA A 240 -5.03 9.47 -15.02
C ALA A 240 -5.36 10.96 -15.10
N GLY A 241 -5.09 11.69 -14.02
CA GLY A 241 -5.36 13.12 -13.88
C GLY A 241 -4.07 13.87 -13.54
N THR A 242 -3.85 15.00 -14.22
CA THR A 242 -2.73 15.89 -13.91
C THR A 242 -3.18 17.08 -13.09
N ILE A 243 -2.19 17.79 -12.55
CA ILE A 243 -2.39 19.04 -11.84
C ILE A 243 -1.69 20.21 -12.54
N ALA A 244 -2.11 21.43 -12.22
CA ALA A 244 -1.52 22.64 -12.81
C ALA A 244 -0.20 23.09 -12.15
N GLU A 245 0.05 22.71 -10.89
CA GLU A 245 1.16 23.14 -10.02
C GLU A 245 1.66 24.59 -10.26
N PRO A 246 1.04 25.60 -9.62
CA PRO A 246 1.30 27.01 -9.92
C PRO A 246 2.67 27.53 -9.47
N GLU A 247 3.33 26.87 -8.50
CA GLU A 247 4.54 27.38 -7.82
C GLU A 247 5.61 26.29 -7.52
N SER A 248 5.94 25.41 -8.47
CA SER A 248 7.04 24.45 -8.29
C SER A 248 8.43 25.09 -8.52
N ARG A 249 9.49 24.48 -7.96
CA ARG A 249 10.90 24.79 -8.33
C ARG A 249 11.25 24.29 -9.74
N GLU A 250 10.42 23.44 -10.34
CA GLU A 250 10.69 22.66 -11.55
C GLU A 250 9.56 22.82 -12.57
N ALA A 251 9.81 23.55 -13.65
CA ALA A 251 8.74 23.92 -14.55
C ALA A 251 8.14 22.69 -15.28
N LEU A 252 6.82 22.46 -15.16
CA LEU A 252 6.08 21.35 -15.82
C LEU A 252 5.86 21.55 -17.32
N SER A 253 6.03 20.51 -18.12
CA SER A 253 5.87 20.57 -19.58
C SER A 253 4.41 20.77 -20.03
N LEU A 254 3.43 20.41 -19.20
CA LEU A 254 2.00 20.54 -19.47
C LEU A 254 1.36 21.46 -18.42
N PHE A 255 0.70 22.53 -18.87
CA PHE A 255 0.05 23.51 -18.00
C PHE A 255 -1.44 23.24 -17.82
N GLY A 256 -1.90 23.35 -16.59
CA GLY A 256 -3.30 23.12 -16.24
C GLY A 256 -3.57 21.66 -15.86
N ALA A 257 -4.84 21.35 -15.59
CA ALA A 257 -5.26 20.00 -15.22
C ALA A 257 -5.84 19.28 -16.45
N HIS A 258 -5.35 18.06 -16.71
CA HIS A 258 -5.71 17.26 -17.87
C HIS A 258 -6.15 15.87 -17.45
N VAL A 259 -7.11 15.31 -18.20
CA VAL A 259 -7.67 13.98 -17.95
C VAL A 259 -7.26 13.07 -19.09
N PHE A 260 -6.63 11.95 -18.76
CA PHE A 260 -6.25 10.91 -19.70
C PHE A 260 -7.03 9.63 -19.41
N ARG A 261 -7.33 8.88 -20.48
CA ARG A 261 -7.99 7.59 -20.43
C ARG A 261 -7.28 6.58 -21.30
N SER A 262 -7.10 5.38 -20.77
CA SER A 262 -6.70 4.17 -21.48
C SER A 262 -7.88 3.20 -21.58
N THR A 263 -7.88 2.38 -22.64
CA THR A 263 -8.79 1.24 -22.82
C THR A 263 -8.04 -0.07 -23.06
N ASP A 264 -6.74 -0.09 -22.79
CA ASP A 264 -5.83 -1.21 -23.00
C ASP A 264 -4.88 -1.39 -21.80
N GLY A 265 -5.33 -1.01 -20.60
CA GLY A 265 -4.59 -1.25 -19.36
C GLY A 265 -3.38 -0.34 -19.17
N GLY A 266 -3.31 0.78 -19.91
CA GLY A 266 -2.25 1.78 -19.82
C GLY A 266 -1.18 1.67 -20.90
N ASP A 267 -1.33 0.76 -21.87
CA ASP A 267 -0.40 0.67 -23.01
C ASP A 267 -0.50 1.92 -23.91
N THR A 268 -1.72 2.46 -24.08
CA THR A 268 -1.96 3.76 -24.69
C THR A 268 -2.90 4.62 -23.85
N PHE A 269 -2.71 5.94 -23.91
CA PHE A 269 -3.59 6.92 -23.30
C PHE A 269 -4.07 7.94 -24.32
N HIS A 270 -5.26 8.49 -24.08
CA HIS A 270 -5.84 9.59 -24.83
C HIS A 270 -6.34 10.66 -23.86
N GLU A 271 -6.00 11.92 -24.12
CA GLU A 271 -6.60 13.06 -23.41
C GLU A 271 -8.09 13.17 -23.74
N VAL A 272 -8.94 13.19 -22.71
CA VAL A 272 -10.41 13.08 -22.78
C VAL A 272 -11.08 14.17 -21.94
N ASP A 273 -10.84 15.43 -22.29
CA ASP A 273 -11.12 16.60 -21.44
C ASP A 273 -12.29 17.48 -21.92
N ASN A 274 -13.08 17.00 -22.87
CA ASN A 274 -14.18 17.77 -23.44
C ASN A 274 -15.19 18.19 -22.35
N GLY A 275 -15.36 19.50 -22.12
CA GLY A 275 -16.21 20.05 -21.06
C GLY A 275 -15.52 20.24 -19.71
N PHE A 276 -14.28 19.75 -19.54
CA PHE A 276 -13.43 20.05 -18.39
C PHE A 276 -12.54 21.28 -18.68
N PRO A 277 -12.41 22.25 -17.75
CA PRO A 277 -11.69 23.50 -18.00
C PRO A 277 -10.17 23.32 -17.82
N THR A 278 -9.50 22.74 -18.81
CA THR A 278 -8.07 22.36 -18.74
C THR A 278 -7.10 23.52 -18.51
N ASP A 279 -7.46 24.74 -18.89
CA ASP A 279 -6.63 25.95 -18.71
C ASP A 279 -6.73 26.55 -17.28
N THR A 280 -7.58 25.97 -16.43
CA THR A 280 -7.72 26.41 -15.05
C THR A 280 -6.59 25.82 -14.20
N SER A 281 -6.00 26.68 -13.38
CA SER A 281 -5.01 26.29 -12.37
C SER A 281 -5.69 25.55 -11.21
N THR A 282 -6.05 24.30 -11.46
CA THR A 282 -6.65 23.35 -10.50
C THR A 282 -5.87 22.04 -10.52
N SER A 283 -6.25 21.09 -9.67
CA SER A 283 -5.65 19.75 -9.59
C SER A 283 -6.74 18.69 -9.71
N ILE A 284 -6.42 17.53 -10.30
CA ILE A 284 -7.28 16.33 -10.25
C ILE A 284 -6.62 15.34 -9.29
N ASN A 285 -7.03 15.35 -8.03
CA ASN A 285 -6.42 14.51 -6.98
C ASN A 285 -7.11 13.16 -6.83
N ALA A 286 -8.44 13.10 -7.00
CA ALA A 286 -9.20 11.85 -6.93
C ALA A 286 -10.05 11.63 -8.18
N ILE A 287 -10.04 10.39 -8.65
CA ILE A 287 -10.87 9.91 -9.77
C ILE A 287 -11.66 8.72 -9.24
N ILE A 288 -12.99 8.82 -9.28
CA ILE A 288 -13.88 7.79 -8.77
C ILE A 288 -14.70 7.23 -9.93
N ILE A 289 -14.49 5.95 -10.23
CA ILE A 289 -15.22 5.24 -11.29
C ILE A 289 -16.37 4.47 -10.64
N HIS A 290 -17.55 4.55 -11.25
CA HIS A 290 -18.73 3.87 -10.74
C HIS A 290 -18.49 2.34 -10.67
N PRO A 291 -18.89 1.67 -9.58
CA PRO A 291 -18.47 0.29 -9.27
C PRO A 291 -18.94 -0.76 -10.28
N THR A 292 -20.01 -0.47 -11.03
CA THR A 292 -20.56 -1.39 -12.04
C THR A 292 -20.75 -0.78 -13.43
N ASP A 293 -20.33 0.48 -13.64
CA ASP A 293 -20.54 1.21 -14.90
C ASP A 293 -19.29 2.03 -15.23
N PRO A 294 -18.39 1.54 -16.08
CA PRO A 294 -17.13 2.23 -16.34
C PRO A 294 -17.30 3.54 -17.14
N ASP A 295 -18.50 3.82 -17.66
CA ASP A 295 -18.79 5.07 -18.38
C ASP A 295 -19.19 6.22 -17.45
N THR A 296 -19.50 5.92 -16.19
CA THR A 296 -19.80 6.93 -15.15
C THR A 296 -18.57 7.15 -14.26
N VAL A 297 -18.01 8.36 -14.34
CA VAL A 297 -16.77 8.72 -13.62
C VAL A 297 -16.91 10.12 -13.03
N TYR A 298 -16.33 10.32 -11.85
CA TYR A 298 -16.22 11.59 -11.15
C TYR A 298 -14.76 12.01 -11.01
N LEU A 299 -14.48 13.28 -11.28
CA LEU A 299 -13.20 13.93 -11.02
C LEU A 299 -13.40 14.90 -9.86
N MET A 300 -12.64 14.70 -8.79
CA MET A 300 -12.55 15.66 -7.72
C MET A 300 -11.39 16.61 -8.00
N THR A 301 -11.62 17.91 -7.79
CA THR A 301 -10.58 18.93 -7.92
C THR A 301 -10.32 19.64 -6.61
N SER A 302 -9.07 20.02 -6.33
CA SER A 302 -8.72 20.65 -5.05
C SER A 302 -7.83 21.87 -5.25
N HIS A 303 -7.60 22.62 -4.18
CA HIS A 303 -6.53 23.63 -4.10
C HIS A 303 -5.19 23.03 -3.65
N HIS A 304 -5.16 21.75 -3.27
CA HIS A 304 -3.91 21.06 -2.99
C HIS A 304 -3.13 20.96 -4.29
N GLU A 305 -1.90 21.49 -4.26
CA GLU A 305 -1.00 21.55 -5.42
C GLU A 305 -1.56 22.37 -6.62
N SER A 306 -2.52 23.26 -6.34
CA SER A 306 -3.09 24.15 -7.35
C SER A 306 -3.49 25.50 -6.75
N ASP A 307 -4.07 26.41 -7.55
CA ASP A 307 -4.54 27.70 -7.02
C ASP A 307 -5.91 27.59 -6.32
N LYS A 308 -6.74 26.61 -6.71
CA LYS A 308 -8.13 26.48 -6.25
C LYS A 308 -8.75 25.13 -6.63
N GLY A 309 -9.68 24.66 -5.80
CA GLY A 309 -10.67 23.67 -6.18
C GLY A 309 -11.77 24.29 -7.05
N ILE A 310 -12.26 23.52 -8.02
CA ILE A 310 -13.42 23.87 -8.86
C ILE A 310 -14.57 22.87 -8.70
N GLY A 311 -14.56 22.11 -7.60
CA GLY A 311 -15.54 21.09 -7.23
C GLY A 311 -15.37 19.78 -7.99
N VAL A 312 -16.49 19.10 -8.23
CA VAL A 312 -16.57 17.79 -8.84
C VAL A 312 -17.11 17.89 -10.27
N TYR A 313 -16.48 17.16 -11.19
CA TYR A 313 -16.95 16.97 -12.56
C TYR A 313 -17.36 15.51 -12.78
N LYS A 314 -18.41 15.28 -13.56
CA LYS A 314 -18.96 13.96 -13.87
C LYS A 314 -19.04 13.73 -15.36
N THR A 315 -18.77 12.51 -15.78
CA THR A 315 -19.15 11.95 -17.08
C THR A 315 -20.08 10.75 -16.87
N THR A 316 -20.93 10.46 -17.85
CA THR A 316 -21.78 9.26 -17.91
C THR A 316 -21.72 8.61 -19.30
N ASN A 317 -20.67 8.94 -20.06
CA ASN A 317 -20.47 8.49 -21.44
C ASN A 317 -18.98 8.22 -21.72
N GLY A 318 -18.29 7.63 -20.74
CA GLY A 318 -16.91 7.15 -20.94
C GLY A 318 -15.92 8.28 -21.21
N ALA A 319 -16.14 9.45 -20.62
CA ALA A 319 -15.34 10.67 -20.80
C ALA A 319 -15.40 11.30 -22.20
N GLU A 320 -16.44 11.03 -23.00
CA GLU A 320 -16.72 11.83 -24.19
C GLU A 320 -17.07 13.29 -23.84
N SER A 321 -17.67 13.53 -22.66
CA SER A 321 -17.95 14.87 -22.13
C SER A 321 -18.05 14.89 -20.61
N TRP A 322 -17.64 16.01 -20.00
CA TRP A 322 -17.68 16.28 -18.56
C TRP A 322 -18.60 17.44 -18.21
N PHE A 323 -19.26 17.36 -17.04
CA PHE A 323 -20.15 18.38 -16.50
C PHE A 323 -19.87 18.62 -15.02
N ALA A 324 -19.87 19.87 -14.58
CA ALA A 324 -19.77 20.21 -13.16
C ALA A 324 -21.04 19.78 -12.40
N VAL A 325 -20.88 19.10 -11.27
CA VAL A 325 -21.96 18.54 -10.43
C VAL A 325 -21.86 19.09 -9.00
N ASN A 326 -21.99 20.41 -8.88
CA ASN A 326 -21.58 21.16 -7.68
C ASN A 326 -22.74 21.86 -6.93
N ASN A 327 -23.99 21.54 -7.23
CA ASN A 327 -25.13 22.25 -6.65
C ASN A 327 -25.21 22.01 -5.13
N GLY A 328 -24.95 23.06 -4.34
CA GLY A 328 -24.93 22.99 -2.88
C GLY A 328 -23.61 22.50 -2.28
N LEU A 329 -22.59 22.19 -3.10
CA LEU A 329 -21.27 21.74 -2.69
C LEU A 329 -20.32 22.91 -2.43
N ASP A 330 -19.43 22.77 -1.43
CA ASP A 330 -18.24 23.61 -1.34
C ASP A 330 -17.19 23.14 -2.36
N LEU A 331 -16.78 24.02 -3.27
CA LEU A 331 -15.91 23.67 -4.40
C LEU A 331 -14.48 23.31 -3.99
N GLU A 332 -14.07 23.68 -2.77
CA GLU A 332 -12.79 23.30 -2.20
C GLU A 332 -12.90 21.89 -1.60
N THR A 333 -12.89 20.88 -2.48
CA THR A 333 -12.94 19.46 -2.11
C THR A 333 -11.54 18.90 -1.83
N ASN A 334 -11.46 18.01 -0.84
CA ASN A 334 -10.22 17.38 -0.37
C ASN A 334 -10.21 15.86 -0.58
N ASP A 335 -11.37 15.20 -0.46
CA ASP A 335 -11.56 13.78 -0.78
C ASP A 335 -12.99 13.50 -1.26
N LEU A 336 -13.19 12.41 -2.01
CA LEU A 336 -14.47 11.97 -2.57
C LEU A 336 -14.61 10.45 -2.48
N GLN A 337 -15.64 10.00 -1.77
CA GLN A 337 -15.98 8.58 -1.60
C GLN A 337 -17.32 8.27 -2.26
N ILE A 338 -17.42 7.09 -2.91
CA ILE A 338 -18.67 6.55 -3.46
C ILE A 338 -19.14 5.38 -2.61
N ASP A 339 -20.45 5.33 -2.34
CA ASP A 339 -21.05 4.14 -1.72
C ASP A 339 -20.96 2.97 -2.71
N PRO A 340 -20.23 1.89 -2.37
CA PRO A 340 -20.03 0.76 -3.28
C PRO A 340 -21.30 -0.09 -3.49
N ILE A 341 -22.33 0.08 -2.64
CA ILE A 341 -23.61 -0.63 -2.73
C ILE A 341 -24.65 0.21 -3.47
N ASN A 342 -24.71 1.51 -3.19
CA ASN A 342 -25.60 2.46 -3.87
C ASN A 342 -24.82 3.65 -4.45
N PRO A 343 -24.32 3.55 -5.69
CA PRO A 343 -23.42 4.53 -6.29
C PRO A 343 -24.06 5.88 -6.66
N GLU A 344 -25.35 6.07 -6.39
CA GLU A 344 -25.98 7.40 -6.37
C GLU A 344 -25.62 8.21 -5.12
N ILE A 345 -25.04 7.55 -4.11
CA ILE A 345 -24.60 8.17 -2.86
C ILE A 345 -23.09 8.41 -2.93
N LEU A 346 -22.69 9.67 -2.78
CA LEU A 346 -21.29 10.07 -2.66
C LEU A 346 -21.13 11.00 -1.45
N TYR A 347 -19.92 10.99 -0.90
CA TYR A 347 -19.50 11.83 0.22
C TYR A 347 -18.26 12.62 -0.19
N ALA A 348 -18.27 13.92 0.03
CA ALA A 348 -17.13 14.79 -0.25
C ALA A 348 -16.61 15.40 1.06
N ALA A 349 -15.31 15.27 1.31
CA ALA A 349 -14.60 16.07 2.29
C ALA A 349 -14.28 17.43 1.66
N THR A 350 -14.47 18.51 2.40
CA THR A 350 -14.25 19.87 1.90
C THR A 350 -13.61 20.76 2.96
N ALA A 351 -13.22 21.97 2.54
CA ALA A 351 -12.74 23.03 3.43
C ALA A 351 -13.77 23.47 4.50
N THR A 352 -15.04 23.05 4.40
CA THR A 352 -16.11 23.41 5.34
C THR A 352 -16.87 22.24 5.94
N GLY A 353 -16.45 21.00 5.70
CA GLY A 353 -16.97 19.81 6.37
C GLY A 353 -17.21 18.64 5.41
N VAL A 354 -18.13 17.75 5.78
CA VAL A 354 -18.57 16.66 4.90
C VAL A 354 -19.85 17.05 4.17
N TYR A 355 -19.91 16.75 2.89
CA TYR A 355 -21.09 16.89 2.05
C TYR A 355 -21.53 15.54 1.51
N LYS A 356 -22.84 15.37 1.31
CA LYS A 356 -23.44 14.14 0.78
C LYS A 356 -24.41 14.44 -0.35
N THR A 357 -24.34 13.63 -1.40
CA THR A 357 -25.37 13.50 -2.44
C THR A 357 -26.05 12.14 -2.32
N THR A 358 -27.29 12.05 -2.79
CA THR A 358 -28.02 10.78 -2.97
C THR A 358 -28.63 10.67 -4.37
N ASP A 359 -28.16 11.51 -5.29
CA ASP A 359 -28.63 11.67 -6.67
C ASP A 359 -27.44 11.79 -7.64
N GLY A 360 -26.32 11.15 -7.32
CA GLY A 360 -25.17 11.04 -8.21
C GLY A 360 -24.49 12.39 -8.50
N GLY A 361 -24.54 13.32 -7.55
CA GLY A 361 -23.90 14.64 -7.62
C GLY A 361 -24.80 15.79 -8.09
N ASP A 362 -26.06 15.51 -8.47
CA ASP A 362 -27.00 16.55 -8.92
C ASP A 362 -27.31 17.58 -7.82
N SER A 363 -27.33 17.15 -6.55
CA SER A 363 -27.42 18.03 -5.39
C SER A 363 -26.66 17.50 -4.17
N TRP A 364 -26.06 18.43 -3.42
CA TRP A 364 -25.27 18.15 -2.24
C TRP A 364 -25.86 18.82 -1.00
N THR A 365 -25.74 18.14 0.14
CA THR A 365 -26.16 18.64 1.45
C THR A 365 -25.02 18.50 2.45
N ALA A 366 -24.82 19.52 3.29
CA ALA A 366 -23.86 19.44 4.38
C ALA A 366 -24.30 18.36 5.40
N LYS A 367 -23.35 17.55 5.84
CA LYS A 367 -23.50 16.37 6.68
C LYS A 367 -22.38 16.32 7.71
N SER A 368 -22.29 17.39 8.50
CA SER A 368 -21.17 17.67 9.41
C SER A 368 -21.58 17.71 10.89
N ASP A 369 -22.77 17.22 11.23
CA ASP A 369 -23.27 17.27 12.60
C ASP A 369 -22.37 16.44 13.53
N GLY A 370 -21.87 17.05 14.60
CA GLY A 370 -20.92 16.44 15.54
C GLY A 370 -19.43 16.66 15.23
N LEU A 371 -19.03 17.05 14.00
CA LEU A 371 -17.61 17.28 13.67
C LEU A 371 -16.97 18.42 14.47
N LEU A 372 -17.77 19.38 14.91
CA LEU A 372 -17.31 20.56 15.66
C LEU A 372 -17.61 20.45 17.16
N ASP A 373 -18.08 19.30 17.65
CA ASP A 373 -18.35 19.10 19.07
C ASP A 373 -17.03 19.22 19.86
N GLY A 374 -16.94 20.27 20.69
CA GLY A 374 -15.73 20.62 21.43
C GLY A 374 -15.02 21.89 20.93
N VAL A 375 -15.39 22.43 19.76
CA VAL A 375 -14.92 23.73 19.29
C VAL A 375 -15.78 24.85 19.90
N VAL A 376 -15.16 25.75 20.65
CA VAL A 376 -15.85 26.88 21.31
C VAL A 376 -15.75 28.14 20.45
N GLY A 377 -16.88 28.81 20.22
CA GLY A 377 -16.95 30.07 19.48
C GLY A 377 -17.19 29.88 17.99
N PHE A 378 -16.83 30.87 17.18
CA PHE A 378 -16.93 30.75 15.71
C PHE A 378 -15.74 29.92 15.19
N PRO A 379 -15.99 28.74 14.61
CA PRO A 379 -14.94 27.87 14.11
C PRO A 379 -14.23 28.55 12.93
N ARG A 380 -12.90 28.47 12.91
CA ARG A 380 -12.09 28.96 11.79
C ARG A 380 -12.17 27.99 10.60
N ARG A 381 -11.55 28.33 9.46
CA ARG A 381 -11.53 27.44 8.28
C ARG A 381 -10.86 26.11 8.63
N GLU A 382 -9.67 26.17 9.22
CA GLU A 382 -8.87 25.00 9.58
C GLU A 382 -9.58 24.05 10.56
N GLN A 383 -10.57 24.53 11.30
CA GLN A 383 -11.33 23.71 12.25
C GLN A 383 -12.53 23.00 11.62
N ARG A 384 -12.96 23.44 10.43
CA ARG A 384 -14.09 22.86 9.68
C ARG A 384 -13.64 21.92 8.57
N GLU A 385 -12.39 22.09 8.15
CA GLU A 385 -11.77 21.32 7.09
C GLU A 385 -11.72 19.83 7.46
N VAL A 386 -12.15 19.01 6.51
CA VAL A 386 -12.00 17.56 6.54
C VAL A 386 -10.98 17.23 5.47
N TYR A 387 -9.92 16.52 5.85
CA TYR A 387 -8.79 16.23 4.97
C TYR A 387 -9.02 14.98 4.14
N ASP A 388 -9.68 13.97 4.72
CA ASP A 388 -9.81 12.65 4.10
C ASP A 388 -11.03 11.88 4.65
N LEU A 389 -11.57 10.96 3.86
CA LEU A 389 -12.68 10.07 4.24
C LEU A 389 -12.35 8.62 3.92
N ALA A 390 -12.75 7.71 4.80
CA ALA A 390 -12.72 6.28 4.53
C ALA A 390 -14.13 5.69 4.71
N ILE A 391 -14.60 4.91 3.75
CA ILE A 391 -15.93 4.26 3.79
C ILE A 391 -15.78 2.75 4.01
N ASP A 392 -16.51 2.19 4.98
CA ASP A 392 -16.55 0.74 5.15
C ASP A 392 -17.17 0.11 3.89
N PRO A 393 -16.41 -0.71 3.14
CA PRO A 393 -16.83 -1.20 1.83
C PRO A 393 -17.98 -2.22 1.92
N VAL A 394 -18.22 -2.78 3.11
CA VAL A 394 -19.27 -3.77 3.36
C VAL A 394 -20.48 -3.14 4.05
N ASN A 395 -20.28 -2.08 4.82
CA ASN A 395 -21.35 -1.31 5.46
C ASN A 395 -21.17 0.20 5.22
N PRO A 396 -21.65 0.74 4.09
CA PRO A 396 -21.44 2.14 3.71
C PRO A 396 -22.17 3.17 4.59
N LEU A 397 -22.90 2.73 5.63
CA LEU A 397 -23.36 3.62 6.69
C LEU A 397 -22.25 3.97 7.70
N VAL A 398 -21.16 3.20 7.70
CA VAL A 398 -19.98 3.46 8.53
C VAL A 398 -18.93 4.14 7.68
N LEU A 399 -18.59 5.37 8.07
CA LEU A 399 -17.49 6.13 7.47
C LEU A 399 -16.63 6.71 8.58
N TYR A 400 -15.39 7.03 8.22
CA TYR A 400 -14.44 7.74 9.05
C TYR A 400 -14.01 9.02 8.35
N ALA A 401 -13.72 10.06 9.11
CA ALA A 401 -13.26 11.35 8.60
C ALA A 401 -12.03 11.82 9.37
N ALA A 402 -10.98 12.20 8.64
CA ALA A 402 -9.80 12.85 9.21
C ALA A 402 -10.06 14.36 9.28
N GLY A 403 -10.22 14.89 10.49
CA GLY A 403 -10.55 16.30 10.72
C GLY A 403 -9.63 16.97 11.74
N TYR A 404 -9.95 18.22 12.08
CA TYR A 404 -9.09 19.05 12.93
C TYR A 404 -8.78 18.46 14.32
N LEU A 405 -9.77 17.85 14.99
CA LEU A 405 -9.59 17.27 16.33
C LEU A 405 -9.13 15.80 16.31
N GLY A 406 -8.94 15.21 15.13
CA GLY A 406 -8.58 13.80 14.98
C GLY A 406 -9.52 13.04 14.03
N VAL A 407 -9.71 11.76 14.31
CA VAL A 407 -10.55 10.87 13.49
C VAL A 407 -11.98 10.86 14.03
N TYR A 408 -12.96 11.07 13.16
CA TYR A 408 -14.38 10.96 13.47
C TYR A 408 -14.96 9.72 12.80
N ARG A 409 -16.05 9.20 13.36
CA ARG A 409 -16.80 8.07 12.82
C ARG A 409 -18.28 8.38 12.77
N THR A 410 -18.93 7.94 11.70
CA THR A 410 -20.38 7.85 11.59
C THR A 410 -20.81 6.38 11.50
N THR A 411 -22.06 6.10 11.85
CA THR A 411 -22.70 4.78 11.67
C THR A 411 -24.06 4.87 11.01
N ASN A 412 -24.43 6.05 10.52
CA ASN A 412 -25.71 6.35 9.89
C ASN A 412 -25.54 7.09 8.55
N GLY A 413 -24.40 6.90 7.87
CA GLY A 413 -24.15 7.45 6.55
C GLY A 413 -23.97 8.96 6.56
N GLY A 414 -23.19 9.47 7.52
CA GLY A 414 -22.75 10.87 7.60
C GLY A 414 -23.74 11.82 8.28
N ASP A 415 -24.88 11.34 8.77
CA ASP A 415 -25.84 12.20 9.47
C ASP A 415 -25.29 12.69 10.82
N ASP A 416 -24.70 11.80 11.62
CA ASP A 416 -24.05 12.15 12.89
C ASP A 416 -22.61 11.61 12.94
N TRP A 417 -21.69 12.42 13.47
CA TRP A 417 -20.27 12.10 13.63
C TRP A 417 -19.81 12.13 15.09
N TYR A 418 -18.93 11.21 15.44
CA TYR A 418 -18.39 11.06 16.79
C TYR A 418 -16.87 10.96 16.75
N LEU A 419 -16.17 11.70 17.60
CA LEU A 419 -14.71 11.63 17.70
C LEU A 419 -14.27 10.24 18.23
N VAL A 420 -13.36 9.58 17.53
CA VAL A 420 -12.87 8.21 17.79
C VAL A 420 -11.34 8.12 17.71
N ASN A 421 -10.65 8.96 18.48
CA ASN A 421 -9.19 9.00 18.43
C ASN A 421 -8.49 7.74 18.96
N LEU A 422 -9.12 6.80 19.68
CA LEU A 422 -8.53 5.50 20.06
C LEU A 422 -7.01 5.54 20.40
N ASP A 423 -6.61 6.33 21.42
CA ASP A 423 -5.22 6.54 21.86
C ASP A 423 -4.25 7.18 20.83
N LEU A 424 -4.74 7.59 19.66
CA LEU A 424 -3.96 8.33 18.67
C LEU A 424 -3.41 9.63 19.28
N PRO A 425 -2.11 9.94 19.10
CA PRO A 425 -1.47 11.12 19.68
C PRO A 425 -1.78 12.38 18.85
N VAL A 426 -3.06 12.74 18.76
CA VAL A 426 -3.52 13.91 18.01
C VAL A 426 -3.13 15.19 18.75
N MET A 427 -2.07 15.85 18.29
CA MET A 427 -1.56 17.08 18.88
C MET A 427 -2.12 18.32 18.16
N THR A 428 -3.12 18.98 18.74
CA THR A 428 -3.70 20.21 18.15
C THR A 428 -2.93 21.49 18.53
N GLN A 429 -1.65 21.40 18.90
CA GLN A 429 -0.87 22.57 19.34
C GLN A 429 -0.33 23.36 18.13
N GLY A 430 -1.19 24.10 17.44
CA GLY A 430 -0.76 24.95 16.31
C GLY A 430 -1.89 25.47 15.42
N ARG A 431 -1.50 26.10 14.30
CA ARG A 431 -2.39 26.52 13.20
C ARG A 431 -2.57 25.44 12.11
N ARG A 432 -1.95 24.27 12.25
CA ARG A 432 -2.02 23.15 11.30
C ARG A 432 -2.80 22.00 11.94
N GLY A 433 -3.60 21.29 11.13
CA GLY A 433 -4.31 20.08 11.55
C GLY A 433 -3.34 18.92 11.82
N ALA A 434 -3.85 17.83 12.40
CA ALA A 434 -3.08 16.63 12.70
C ALA A 434 -2.85 15.69 11.48
N PHE A 435 -3.41 16.08 10.33
CA PHE A 435 -3.37 15.33 9.09
C PHE A 435 -2.89 16.25 7.97
N ASP A 436 -2.24 15.66 6.98
CA ASP A 436 -1.95 16.32 5.72
C ASP A 436 -3.03 15.98 4.68
N HIS A 437 -3.00 16.66 3.54
CA HIS A 437 -3.73 16.20 2.36
C HIS A 437 -3.02 14.95 1.79
N ASP A 438 -3.81 14.04 1.22
CA ASP A 438 -3.45 12.76 0.57
C ASP A 438 -3.57 11.50 1.44
N ARG A 439 -4.66 10.74 1.22
CA ARG A 439 -4.96 9.38 1.73
C ARG A 439 -4.29 9.02 3.05
N VAL A 440 -4.69 9.72 4.09
CA VAL A 440 -4.18 9.58 5.47
C VAL A 440 -5.04 8.64 6.32
N LEU A 441 -6.18 8.20 5.82
CA LEU A 441 -7.15 7.37 6.53
C LEU A 441 -7.74 6.34 5.57
N GLU A 442 -7.56 5.05 5.88
CA GLU A 442 -8.05 3.97 5.03
C GLU A 442 -8.70 2.86 5.86
N ILE A 443 -9.52 2.06 5.19
CA ILE A 443 -10.16 0.87 5.78
C ILE A 443 -10.00 -0.32 4.84
N ASP A 444 -9.65 -1.48 5.40
CA ASP A 444 -9.47 -2.69 4.62
C ASP A 444 -10.78 -3.19 3.98
N VAL A 445 -10.65 -4.09 3.00
CA VAL A 445 -11.81 -4.64 2.27
C VAL A 445 -12.83 -5.34 3.18
N THR A 446 -12.43 -5.79 4.38
CA THR A 446 -13.35 -6.43 5.32
C THR A 446 -14.10 -5.45 6.22
N GLY A 447 -13.69 -4.18 6.24
CA GLY A 447 -14.18 -3.19 7.18
C GLY A 447 -13.74 -3.44 8.63
N GLN A 448 -12.70 -4.26 8.85
CA GLN A 448 -12.23 -4.66 10.18
C GLN A 448 -10.88 -4.05 10.56
N VAL A 449 -10.11 -3.49 9.64
CA VAL A 449 -8.86 -2.79 9.98
C VAL A 449 -8.91 -1.38 9.45
N VAL A 450 -8.75 -0.41 10.35
CA VAL A 450 -8.68 1.02 10.01
C VAL A 450 -7.24 1.47 10.20
N TYR A 451 -6.71 2.17 9.20
CA TYR A 451 -5.35 2.69 9.16
C TYR A 451 -5.38 4.22 9.18
N ALA A 452 -4.46 4.84 9.91
CA ALA A 452 -4.33 6.28 9.95
C ALA A 452 -2.86 6.71 9.99
N ILE A 453 -2.46 7.64 9.11
CA ILE A 453 -1.18 8.35 9.19
C ILE A 453 -1.43 9.67 9.91
N ILE A 454 -0.63 9.96 10.94
CA ILE A 454 -0.75 11.20 11.72
C ILE A 454 0.52 12.03 11.59
N ASP A 455 0.35 13.33 11.38
CA ASP A 455 1.44 14.29 11.41
C ASP A 455 1.84 14.57 12.87
N ALA A 456 2.98 14.05 13.29
CA ALA A 456 3.33 13.97 14.71
C ALA A 456 3.86 15.29 15.30
N GLU A 457 4.41 16.23 14.51
CA GLU A 457 4.93 17.50 15.06
C GLU A 457 4.86 18.69 14.08
N ALA A 458 4.49 19.86 14.60
CA ALA A 458 4.23 21.07 13.80
C ALA A 458 5.47 21.71 13.14
N ASP A 459 6.69 21.32 13.52
CA ASP A 459 7.92 22.05 13.19
C ASP A 459 9.04 21.24 12.49
N ASP A 460 8.91 19.92 12.31
CA ASP A 460 9.96 19.14 11.64
C ASP A 460 9.37 18.22 10.56
N ARG A 461 9.50 18.61 9.28
CA ARG A 461 9.27 17.73 8.10
C ARG A 461 10.17 16.47 8.09
N ILE A 462 11.07 16.35 9.06
CA ILE A 462 12.04 15.28 9.24
C ILE A 462 11.57 14.31 10.36
N ALA A 463 10.63 14.72 11.22
CA ALA A 463 10.00 13.83 12.17
C ALA A 463 8.98 12.95 11.41
N GLY A 464 9.21 11.64 11.39
CA GLY A 464 8.42 10.70 10.59
C GLY A 464 6.92 10.78 10.88
N ARG A 465 6.11 10.49 9.86
CA ARG A 465 4.66 10.31 9.98
C ARG A 465 4.36 8.83 10.24
N PRO A 466 4.11 8.40 11.49
CA PRO A 466 3.86 7.01 11.80
C PRO A 466 2.47 6.58 11.29
N LEU A 467 2.42 5.35 10.80
CA LEU A 467 1.19 4.63 10.52
C LEU A 467 0.66 4.00 11.82
N TYR A 468 -0.61 4.26 12.12
CA TYR A 468 -1.36 3.60 13.17
C TYR A 468 -2.42 2.70 12.56
N GLN A 469 -2.80 1.68 13.31
CA GLN A 469 -3.88 0.78 12.92
C GLN A 469 -4.77 0.42 14.10
N ALA A 470 -6.03 0.17 13.81
CA ALA A 470 -7.02 -0.35 14.75
C ALA A 470 -7.71 -1.57 14.15
N VAL A 471 -7.64 -2.69 14.88
CA VAL A 471 -8.31 -3.94 14.51
C VAL A 471 -9.67 -4.01 15.21
N LEU A 472 -10.73 -3.91 14.43
CA LEU A 472 -12.11 -3.99 14.85
C LEU A 472 -12.52 -5.47 14.85
N GLY A 473 -12.68 -6.06 16.03
CA GLY A 473 -13.12 -7.45 16.19
C GLY A 473 -14.66 -7.59 16.23
N PRO A 474 -15.22 -8.75 15.85
CA PRO A 474 -14.53 -9.95 15.34
C PRO A 474 -14.17 -9.85 13.85
N LEU A 475 -13.09 -10.52 13.43
CA LEU A 475 -12.69 -10.63 12.03
C LEU A 475 -13.78 -11.31 11.17
N ARG A 476 -13.87 -10.92 9.90
CA ARG A 476 -14.83 -11.48 8.94
C ARG A 476 -14.19 -12.58 8.10
N SER A 477 -14.95 -13.64 7.82
CA SER A 477 -14.53 -14.71 6.91
C SER A 477 -14.61 -14.24 5.46
N MET A 478 -13.61 -14.60 4.68
CA MET A 478 -13.51 -14.40 3.24
C MET A 478 -13.39 -15.77 2.56
N GLY A 479 -14.04 -15.88 1.39
CA GLY A 479 -13.93 -17.05 0.53
C GLY A 479 -12.82 -16.87 -0.50
N TYR A 480 -11.96 -17.88 -0.63
CA TYR A 480 -10.88 -17.96 -1.60
C TYR A 480 -11.11 -19.16 -2.51
N THR A 481 -10.76 -18.99 -3.79
CA THR A 481 -10.86 -20.04 -4.80
C THR A 481 -9.54 -20.11 -5.55
N TYR A 482 -8.85 -21.25 -5.42
CA TYR A 482 -7.61 -21.50 -6.14
C TYR A 482 -7.82 -22.62 -7.17
N GLN A 483 -7.31 -22.40 -8.38
CA GLN A 483 -7.17 -23.45 -9.37
C GLN A 483 -5.80 -24.11 -9.18
N VAL A 484 -5.79 -25.38 -8.79
CA VAL A 484 -4.57 -26.17 -8.61
C VAL A 484 -4.64 -27.36 -9.55
N LEU A 485 -3.79 -27.38 -10.58
CA LEU A 485 -3.91 -28.32 -11.70
C LEU A 485 -5.33 -28.28 -12.30
N SER A 486 -6.03 -29.42 -12.38
CA SER A 486 -7.42 -29.51 -12.86
C SER A 486 -8.47 -29.27 -11.78
N GLU A 487 -8.07 -29.14 -10.51
CA GLU A 487 -8.98 -29.10 -9.38
C GLU A 487 -9.15 -27.69 -8.83
N VAL A 488 -10.27 -27.48 -8.15
CA VAL A 488 -10.56 -26.24 -7.41
C VAL A 488 -10.41 -26.51 -5.92
N VAL A 489 -9.62 -25.68 -5.25
CA VAL A 489 -9.50 -25.65 -3.79
C VAL A 489 -10.25 -24.43 -3.28
N GLU A 490 -11.33 -24.67 -2.54
CA GLU A 490 -12.10 -23.63 -1.87
C GLU A 490 -11.66 -23.52 -0.41
N ILE A 491 -11.40 -22.30 0.03
CA ILE A 491 -10.97 -21.98 1.40
C ILE A 491 -11.87 -20.88 1.94
N GLU A 492 -12.45 -21.09 3.10
CA GLU A 492 -13.10 -20.05 3.91
C GLU A 492 -12.16 -19.72 5.07
N SER A 493 -11.75 -18.46 5.18
CA SER A 493 -10.81 -18.06 6.23
C SER A 493 -11.03 -16.63 6.73
N THR A 494 -10.78 -16.40 8.01
CA THR A 494 -10.63 -15.05 8.59
C THR A 494 -9.22 -14.49 8.43
N SER A 495 -8.29 -15.27 7.87
CA SER A 495 -6.93 -14.87 7.52
C SER A 495 -6.87 -14.42 6.05
N ASN A 496 -5.88 -13.60 5.69
CA ASN A 496 -5.43 -13.47 4.31
C ASN A 496 -4.73 -14.77 3.89
N ILE A 497 -5.26 -15.44 2.87
CA ILE A 497 -4.68 -16.68 2.35
C ILE A 497 -3.87 -16.37 1.09
N SER A 498 -2.64 -16.86 1.04
CA SER A 498 -1.76 -16.68 -0.12
C SER A 498 -0.78 -17.85 -0.30
N GLY A 499 -0.12 -17.90 -1.47
CA GLY A 499 0.97 -18.85 -1.72
C GLY A 499 0.56 -20.33 -1.66
N LEU A 500 -0.65 -20.68 -2.11
CA LEU A 500 -1.09 -22.08 -2.16
C LEU A 500 -0.22 -22.89 -3.13
N VAL A 501 0.47 -23.90 -2.61
CA VAL A 501 1.39 -24.78 -3.36
C VAL A 501 1.07 -26.23 -3.02
N LEU A 502 0.98 -27.07 -4.05
CA LEU A 502 0.93 -28.53 -3.93
C LEU A 502 2.34 -29.10 -4.16
N ASP A 503 2.89 -29.75 -3.14
CA ASP A 503 4.10 -30.56 -3.24
C ASP A 503 3.72 -32.03 -3.48
N THR A 504 3.91 -32.50 -4.70
CA THR A 504 3.57 -33.88 -5.10
C THR A 504 4.60 -34.92 -4.66
N ILE A 505 5.79 -34.50 -4.21
CA ILE A 505 6.84 -35.42 -3.77
C ILE A 505 6.61 -35.77 -2.31
N ASP A 506 6.35 -34.75 -1.49
CA ASP A 506 6.13 -34.91 -0.05
C ASP A 506 4.64 -35.15 0.28
N GLU A 507 3.75 -35.09 -0.71
CA GLU A 507 2.29 -35.25 -0.58
C GLU A 507 1.67 -34.19 0.36
N GLU A 508 2.00 -32.92 0.11
CA GLU A 508 1.63 -31.80 0.97
C GLU A 508 0.94 -30.66 0.22
N LEU A 509 -0.02 -30.03 0.89
CA LEU A 509 -0.57 -28.75 0.48
C LEU A 509 -0.08 -27.68 1.45
N ARG A 510 0.60 -26.66 0.93
CA ARG A 510 1.20 -25.56 1.70
C ARG A 510 0.52 -24.24 1.34
N PHE A 511 0.28 -23.38 2.31
CA PHE A 511 -0.14 -22.00 2.08
C PHE A 511 0.23 -21.11 3.27
N VAL A 512 0.15 -19.80 3.07
CA VAL A 512 0.31 -18.80 4.13
C VAL A 512 -1.07 -18.35 4.60
N ALA A 513 -1.27 -18.34 5.91
CA ALA A 513 -2.40 -17.71 6.57
C ALA A 513 -1.89 -16.51 7.37
N ALA A 514 -2.32 -15.30 7.01
CA ALA A 514 -1.83 -14.06 7.57
C ALA A 514 -2.94 -13.25 8.25
N GLY A 515 -2.64 -12.61 9.36
CA GLY A 515 -3.58 -11.74 10.06
C GLY A 515 -2.95 -10.99 11.24
N PRO A 516 -3.67 -10.01 11.80
CA PRO A 516 -3.16 -9.16 12.86
C PRO A 516 -2.87 -9.93 14.14
N SER A 517 -1.73 -9.68 14.76
CA SER A 517 -1.29 -10.40 15.96
C SER A 517 -2.28 -10.23 17.12
N GLY A 518 -2.48 -11.30 17.89
CA GLY A 518 -3.40 -11.29 19.04
C GLY A 518 -4.88 -11.47 18.66
N THR A 519 -5.18 -11.73 17.38
CA THR A 519 -6.50 -12.22 16.93
C THR A 519 -6.46 -13.73 16.65
N VAL A 520 -7.63 -14.34 16.41
CA VAL A 520 -7.75 -15.77 16.11
C VAL A 520 -8.13 -15.95 14.63
N GLY A 521 -7.30 -16.70 13.92
CA GLY A 521 -7.57 -17.18 12.56
C GLY A 521 -8.40 -18.46 12.58
N THR A 522 -9.46 -18.50 11.78
CA THR A 522 -10.26 -19.70 11.54
C THR A 522 -10.20 -20.01 10.06
N THR A 523 -9.80 -21.23 9.69
CA THR A 523 -9.69 -21.65 8.29
C THR A 523 -10.40 -22.98 8.10
N SER A 524 -11.18 -23.07 7.03
CA SER A 524 -11.79 -24.30 6.56
C SER A 524 -11.53 -24.45 5.07
N LEU A 525 -11.00 -25.59 4.65
CA LEU A 525 -10.74 -25.86 3.24
C LEU A 525 -11.17 -27.26 2.84
N ASN A 526 -11.61 -27.41 1.59
CA ASN A 526 -11.81 -28.70 0.96
C ASN A 526 -10.57 -29.06 0.13
N VAL A 527 -9.92 -30.16 0.45
CA VAL A 527 -8.76 -30.69 -0.29
C VAL A 527 -9.28 -31.76 -1.26
N PRO A 528 -9.36 -31.51 -2.57
CA PRO A 528 -9.85 -32.52 -3.51
C PRO A 528 -9.03 -33.80 -3.43
N SER A 529 -9.69 -34.96 -3.39
CA SER A 529 -9.01 -36.27 -3.28
C SER A 529 -8.10 -36.57 -4.47
N ALA A 530 -8.30 -35.87 -5.60
CA ALA A 530 -7.43 -35.95 -6.77
C ALA A 530 -6.08 -35.22 -6.57
N LEU A 531 -6.00 -34.30 -5.60
CA LEU A 531 -4.75 -33.63 -5.22
C LEU A 531 -4.04 -34.40 -4.10
N LEU A 532 -4.75 -34.68 -3.00
CA LEU A 532 -4.24 -35.41 -1.84
C LEU A 532 -5.33 -36.29 -1.23
N GLU A 533 -5.01 -37.53 -0.89
CA GLU A 533 -5.94 -38.46 -0.25
C GLU A 533 -5.73 -38.47 1.27
N GLY A 534 -6.80 -38.23 2.04
CA GLY A 534 -6.75 -38.28 3.50
C GLY A 534 -6.63 -39.70 4.06
N PRO A 535 -6.38 -39.85 5.38
CA PRO A 535 -6.49 -38.83 6.43
C PRO A 535 -5.33 -37.84 6.44
N PHE A 536 -5.53 -36.67 7.05
CA PHE A 536 -4.57 -35.56 7.03
C PHE A 536 -3.99 -35.26 8.42
N SER A 537 -2.75 -34.79 8.44
CA SER A 537 -2.16 -34.06 9.57
C SER A 537 -1.89 -32.61 9.20
N LEU A 538 -2.02 -31.72 10.18
CA LEU A 538 -1.88 -30.28 10.00
C LEU A 538 -0.73 -29.73 10.86
N LEU A 539 0.16 -28.98 10.23
CA LEU A 539 1.17 -28.18 10.89
C LEU A 539 0.89 -26.69 10.66
N VAL A 540 1.01 -25.88 11.71
CA VAL A 540 1.09 -24.42 11.63
C VAL A 540 2.43 -24.01 12.21
N ASP A 541 3.26 -23.34 11.41
CA ASP A 541 4.64 -22.96 11.76
C ASP A 541 5.48 -24.14 12.28
N GLY A 542 5.30 -25.30 11.64
CA GLY A 542 5.98 -26.56 11.99
C GLY A 542 5.47 -27.24 13.27
N GLN A 543 4.45 -26.68 13.93
CA GLN A 543 3.84 -27.27 15.12
C GLN A 543 2.55 -28.01 14.78
N ASN A 544 2.38 -29.22 15.35
CA ASN A 544 1.14 -29.97 15.22
C ASN A 544 -0.04 -29.16 15.74
N THR A 545 -1.06 -28.99 14.90
CA THR A 545 -2.27 -28.22 15.21
C THR A 545 -3.49 -29.12 15.13
N GLU A 546 -4.37 -29.03 16.13
CA GLU A 546 -5.62 -29.79 16.11
C GLU A 546 -6.53 -29.30 14.97
N ALA A 547 -6.98 -30.24 14.14
CA ALA A 547 -7.89 -29.99 13.03
C ALA A 547 -9.09 -30.93 13.14
N ASN A 548 -10.27 -30.42 12.79
CA ASN A 548 -11.45 -31.24 12.58
C ASN A 548 -11.53 -31.62 11.10
N SER A 549 -11.47 -32.92 10.82
CA SER A 549 -11.48 -33.44 9.45
C SER A 549 -12.73 -34.28 9.21
N VAL A 550 -13.56 -33.87 8.25
CA VAL A 550 -14.76 -34.61 7.81
C VAL A 550 -14.64 -34.89 6.31
N GLY A 551 -14.28 -36.13 5.97
CA GLY A 551 -13.96 -36.49 4.60
C GLY A 551 -12.73 -35.75 4.11
N GLN A 552 -12.92 -34.92 3.08
CA GLN A 552 -11.88 -34.10 2.45
C GLN A 552 -11.83 -32.65 2.96
N THR A 553 -12.74 -32.29 3.87
CA THR A 553 -12.76 -30.95 4.46
C THR A 553 -12.01 -30.95 5.78
N ILE A 554 -11.10 -29.99 5.92
CA ILE A 554 -10.29 -29.76 7.11
C ILE A 554 -10.65 -28.38 7.64
N SER A 555 -10.90 -28.27 8.95
CA SER A 555 -11.14 -26.99 9.61
C SER A 555 -10.27 -26.88 10.87
N PHE A 556 -9.64 -25.73 11.06
CA PHE A 556 -8.76 -25.48 12.20
C PHE A 556 -8.79 -24.02 12.63
N THR A 557 -8.26 -23.78 13.83
CA THR A 557 -8.08 -22.44 14.39
C THR A 557 -6.63 -22.28 14.83
N HIS A 558 -6.09 -21.08 14.68
CA HIS A 558 -4.75 -20.72 15.16
C HIS A 558 -4.76 -19.27 15.66
N ASP A 559 -3.83 -18.94 16.55
CA ASP A 559 -3.59 -17.56 16.94
C ASP A 559 -2.78 -16.87 15.85
N HIS A 560 -3.21 -15.70 15.38
CA HIS A 560 -2.42 -14.90 14.45
C HIS A 560 -1.19 -14.32 15.16
N GLN A 561 -0.04 -14.40 14.50
CA GLN A 561 1.26 -13.84 14.90
C GLN A 561 1.91 -13.11 13.71
N GLY A 562 1.10 -12.45 12.86
CA GLY A 562 1.49 -12.01 11.53
C GLY A 562 1.22 -13.09 10.49
N GLN A 563 2.26 -13.56 9.80
CA GLN A 563 2.17 -14.62 8.79
C GLN A 563 2.52 -15.99 9.38
N SER A 564 1.64 -16.98 9.17
CA SER A 564 1.87 -18.37 9.56
C SER A 564 1.88 -19.29 8.34
N ASN A 565 2.86 -20.19 8.30
CA ASN A 565 2.94 -21.25 7.30
C ASN A 565 2.05 -22.42 7.71
N VAL A 566 1.10 -22.77 6.84
CA VAL A 566 0.22 -23.92 7.03
C VAL A 566 0.64 -25.04 6.10
N VAL A 567 0.79 -26.24 6.64
CA VAL A 567 1.13 -27.45 5.89
C VAL A 567 0.13 -28.54 6.22
N ILE A 568 -0.50 -29.10 5.19
CA ILE A 568 -1.41 -30.23 5.27
C ILE A 568 -0.74 -31.41 4.60
N HIS A 569 -0.44 -32.45 5.36
CA HIS A 569 0.16 -33.67 4.86
C HIS A 569 -0.88 -34.78 4.74
N ALA A 570 -0.84 -35.52 3.63
CA ALA A 570 -1.52 -36.80 3.55
C ALA A 570 -0.80 -37.83 4.44
N LEU A 571 -1.56 -38.58 5.24
CA LEU A 571 -1.02 -39.66 6.04
C LEU A 571 -1.13 -40.98 5.27
N PRO A 572 -0.12 -41.87 5.36
CA PRO A 572 -0.20 -43.18 4.71
C PRO A 572 -1.44 -43.94 5.14
N VAL A 573 -2.20 -44.44 4.17
CA VAL A 573 -3.31 -45.37 4.44
C VAL A 573 -2.69 -46.71 4.87
N GLY A 574 -2.80 -47.00 6.18
CA GLY A 574 -2.18 -48.16 6.83
C GLY A 574 -2.76 -49.53 6.47
#